data_AF-A0A957TX75-F1
#
_entry.id   AF-A0A957TX75-F1
#
_cell.length_a   1.000
_cell.length_b   1.000
_cell.length_c   1.000
_cell.angle_alpha   90.00
_cell.angle_beta   90.00
_cell.angle_gamma   90.00
#
_symmetry.space_group_name_H-M   'P 1'
#
loop_
_entity.id
_entity.type
_entity.pdbx_description
1 polymer ?
#
loop_
_entity_poly.entity_id
_entity_poly.type
_entity_poly.pdbx_seq_one_letter_code
_entity_poly.pdbx_strand_id
1 'polypeptide(L)'
;MTNLRVAYLLLHFPYLTETFIADEIRALQEQGVDVEIISLLAAGSGPVQPNSQALLPAVWYAPDFHEPALWWAQCAMVGRHPLRYFGLLWRLL
;
A
#
# COMPACT_ATOMS: atom_id res chain seq x y z
N MET A 1 3.40 26.55 4.65
CA MET A 1 2.88 25.51 5.55
C MET A 1 3.27 24.19 4.91
N THR A 2 4.00 23.33 5.61
CA THR A 2 4.37 22.00 5.09
C THR A 2 3.09 21.18 4.95
N ASN A 3 2.72 20.80 3.72
CA ASN A 3 1.64 19.83 3.52
C ASN A 3 2.03 18.55 4.26
N LEU A 4 1.26 18.20 5.28
CA LEU A 4 1.43 16.93 5.98
C LEU A 4 1.12 15.81 4.99
N ARG A 5 2.03 14.84 4.87
CA ARG A 5 1.86 13.68 3.99
C ARG A 5 1.85 12.40 4.81
N VAL A 6 0.87 11.54 4.56
CA VAL A 6 0.64 10.30 5.29
C VAL A 6 0.47 9.14 4.30
N ALA A 7 1.15 8.02 4.59
CA ALA A 7 0.99 6.78 3.83
C ALA A 7 0.20 5.76 4.66
N TYR A 8 -0.90 5.27 4.09
CA TYR A 8 -1.67 4.16 4.63
C TYR A 8 -1.17 2.86 4.02
N LEU A 9 -0.47 2.04 4.82
CA LEU A 9 -0.03 0.71 4.44
C LEU A 9 -1.05 -0.33 4.90
N LEU A 10 -1.77 -0.91 3.95
CA LEU A 10 -2.87 -1.83 4.18
C LEU A 10 -2.51 -3.20 3.62
N LEU A 11 -2.94 -4.27 4.30
CA LEU A 11 -2.72 -5.62 3.80
C LEU A 11 -3.58 -5.88 2.56
N HIS A 12 -4.86 -5.53 2.61
CA HIS A 12 -5.83 -5.88 1.58
C HIS A 12 -6.95 -4.84 1.56
N PHE A 13 -6.91 -3.90 0.61
CA PHE A 13 -7.90 -2.84 0.51
C PHE A 13 -8.54 -2.80 -0.89
N PRO A 14 -9.86 -2.56 -0.98
CA PRO A 14 -10.83 -2.43 0.11
C PRO A 14 -11.37 -3.78 0.58
N TYR A 15 -11.64 -3.89 1.88
CA TYR A 15 -12.42 -4.99 2.46
C TYR A 15 -13.68 -4.48 3.18
N LEU A 16 -14.75 -5.28 3.21
CA LEU A 16 -16.04 -4.84 3.76
C LEU A 16 -15.95 -4.46 5.25
N THR A 17 -15.00 -5.05 5.99
CA THR A 17 -14.79 -4.76 7.42
C THR A 17 -13.96 -3.50 7.66
N GLU A 18 -13.36 -2.91 6.63
CA GLU A 18 -12.43 -1.77 6.71
C GLU A 18 -13.13 -0.42 6.49
N THR A 19 -14.34 -0.29 7.04
CA THR A 19 -15.22 0.88 6.83
C THR A 19 -14.59 2.14 7.40
N PHE A 20 -13.97 2.02 8.57
CA PHE A 20 -13.36 3.11 9.30
C PHE A 20 -12.16 3.72 8.55
N ILE A 21 -11.39 2.90 7.84
CA ILE A 21 -10.18 3.36 7.13
C ILE A 21 -10.56 4.32 6.00
N ALA A 22 -11.62 4.01 5.25
CA ALA A 22 -12.08 4.88 4.17
C ALA A 22 -12.61 6.23 4.69
N ASP A 23 -13.31 6.21 5.83
CA ASP A 23 -13.81 7.44 6.47
C ASP A 23 -12.68 8.31 7.03
N GLU A 24 -11.67 7.69 7.64
CA GLU A 24 -10.50 8.39 8.17
C GLU A 24 -9.68 9.04 7.06
N ILE A 25 -9.38 8.30 5.97
CA ILE A 25 -8.66 8.83 4.81
C ILE A 25 -9.39 10.03 4.23
N ARG A 26 -10.70 9.94 4.06
CA ARG A 26 -11.52 11.06 3.56
C ARG A 26 -11.44 12.26 4.50
N ALA A 27 -11.57 12.05 5.81
CA ALA A 27 -11.50 13.14 6.78
C ALA A 27 -10.13 13.85 6.77
N LEU A 28 -9.04 13.12 6.57
CA LEU A 28 -7.70 13.69 6.42
C LEU A 28 -7.55 14.49 5.11
N GLN A 29 -8.04 13.93 4.00
CA GLN A 29 -8.04 14.62 2.69
C GLN A 29 -8.85 15.92 2.74
N GLU A 30 -10.00 15.93 3.42
CA GLU A 30 -10.82 17.13 3.64
C GLU A 30 -10.10 18.22 4.46
N GLN A 31 -9.14 17.84 5.30
CA GLN A 31 -8.28 18.76 6.04
C GLN A 31 -7.04 19.21 5.23
N GLY A 32 -6.91 18.78 3.98
CA GLY A 32 -5.78 19.11 3.10
C GLY A 32 -4.53 18.28 3.35
N VAL A 33 -4.64 17.13 4.01
CA VAL A 33 -3.54 16.17 4.17
C VAL A 33 -3.34 15.42 2.85
N ASP A 34 -2.08 15.29 2.42
CA ASP A 34 -1.71 14.48 1.26
C ASP A 34 -1.65 13.00 1.67
N VAL A 35 -2.60 12.20 1.17
CA VAL A 35 -2.76 10.80 1.58
C VAL A 35 -2.42 9.87 0.43
N GLU A 36 -1.45 8.98 0.67
CA GLU A 36 -1.08 7.90 -0.24
C GLU A 36 -1.61 6.57 0.31
N ILE A 37 -2.32 5.81 -0.52
CA ILE A 37 -2.93 4.54 -0.11
C ILE A 37 -2.15 3.41 -0.78
N ILE A 38 -1.57 2.53 0.03
CA ILE A 38 -0.71 1.42 -0.40
C ILE A 38 -1.35 0.13 0.08
N SER A 39 -1.84 -0.69 -0.86
CA SER A 39 -2.37 -2.03 -0.56
C SER A 39 -1.37 -3.09 -0.98
N LEU A 40 -1.01 -3.99 -0.07
CA LEU A 40 -0.08 -5.08 -0.34
C LEU A 40 -0.69 -6.19 -1.19
N LEU A 41 -2.01 -6.35 -1.15
CA LEU A 41 -2.76 -7.32 -1.93
C LEU A 41 -3.87 -6.61 -2.72
N ALA A 42 -4.24 -7.18 -3.86
CA ALA A 42 -5.34 -6.68 -4.70
C ALA A 42 -6.67 -6.67 -3.94
N ALA A 43 -7.62 -5.84 -4.36
CA ALA A 43 -8.96 -5.80 -3.75
C ALA A 43 -9.66 -7.18 -3.71
N GLY A 44 -10.39 -7.46 -2.64
CA GLY A 44 -11.21 -8.67 -2.55
C GLY A 44 -12.39 -8.65 -3.53
N SER A 45 -12.86 -9.83 -3.95
CA SER A 45 -14.01 -9.99 -4.87
C SER A 45 -15.39 -9.75 -4.23
N GLY A 46 -15.42 -9.20 -3.02
CA GLY A 46 -16.63 -8.98 -2.24
C GLY A 46 -17.30 -7.62 -2.51
N PRO A 47 -18.44 -7.35 -1.86
CA PRO A 47 -19.08 -6.05 -1.91
C PRO A 47 -18.14 -4.96 -1.36
N VAL A 48 -18.00 -3.87 -2.12
CA VAL A 48 -17.20 -2.70 -1.75
C VAL A 48 -18.13 -1.59 -1.27
N GLN A 49 -17.74 -0.91 -0.20
CA GLN A 49 -18.51 0.21 0.30
C GLN A 49 -18.36 1.45 -0.58
N PRO A 50 -19.38 2.31 -0.71
CA PRO A 50 -19.31 3.50 -1.56
C PRO A 50 -18.09 4.40 -1.26
N ASN A 51 -17.78 4.62 0.02
CA ASN A 51 -16.65 5.46 0.44
C ASN A 51 -15.31 4.84 0.02
N SER A 52 -15.15 3.53 0.20
CA SER A 52 -13.95 2.81 -0.25
C SER A 52 -13.83 2.78 -1.77
N GLN A 53 -14.95 2.70 -2.48
CA GLN A 53 -14.98 2.68 -3.94
C GLN A 53 -14.46 3.99 -4.55
N ALA A 54 -14.74 5.13 -3.92
CA ALA A 54 -14.23 6.43 -4.34
C ALA A 54 -12.70 6.54 -4.21
N LEU A 55 -12.09 5.77 -3.30
CA LEU A 55 -10.65 5.78 -3.05
C LEU A 55 -9.86 4.85 -3.99
N LEU A 56 -10.52 3.86 -4.61
CA LEU A 56 -9.88 2.86 -5.48
C LEU A 56 -8.92 3.43 -6.54
N PRO A 57 -9.26 4.52 -7.26
CA PRO A 57 -8.36 5.06 -8.29
C PRO A 57 -7.04 5.63 -7.74
N ALA A 58 -6.99 5.95 -6.44
CA ALA A 58 -5.82 6.49 -5.76
C ALA A 58 -4.99 5.43 -5.03
N VAL A 59 -5.41 4.16 -5.07
CA VAL A 59 -4.70 3.06 -4.41
C VAL A 59 -3.56 2.57 -5.30
N TRP A 60 -2.35 2.58 -4.75
CA TRP A 60 -1.25 1.84 -5.31
C TRP A 60 -1.26 0.42 -4.75
N TYR A 61 -1.22 -0.56 -5.64
CA TYR A 61 -1.14 -1.98 -5.29
C TYR A 61 0.30 -2.47 -5.43
N ALA A 62 0.77 -3.20 -4.42
CA ALA A 62 2.09 -3.82 -4.49
C ALA A 62 2.13 -4.86 -5.62
N PRO A 63 3.27 -4.96 -6.33
CA PRO A 63 3.40 -5.93 -7.40
C PRO A 63 3.39 -7.36 -6.85
N ASP A 64 2.64 -8.23 -7.52
CA ASP A 64 2.58 -9.65 -7.20
C ASP A 64 3.88 -10.38 -7.56
N PHE A 65 4.03 -11.60 -7.04
CA PHE A 65 5.21 -12.45 -7.27
C PHE A 65 5.48 -12.75 -8.76
N HIS A 66 4.44 -12.73 -9.59
CA HIS A 66 4.54 -12.97 -11.02
C HIS A 66 4.95 -11.72 -11.82
N GLU A 67 4.95 -10.54 -11.21
CA GLU A 67 5.25 -9.30 -11.90
C GLU A 67 6.76 -9.05 -12.02
N PRO A 68 7.28 -8.75 -13.21
CA PRO A 68 8.72 -8.47 -13.40
C PRO A 68 9.22 -7.30 -12.55
N ALA A 69 8.35 -6.33 -12.24
CA ALA A 69 8.68 -5.16 -11.45
C ALA A 69 9.16 -5.53 -10.04
N LEU A 70 8.55 -6.55 -9.40
CA LEU A 70 8.98 -7.04 -8.10
C LEU A 70 10.42 -7.55 -8.16
N TRP A 71 10.73 -8.41 -9.14
CA TRP A 71 12.05 -9.00 -9.29
C TRP A 71 13.14 -7.97 -9.61
N TRP A 72 12.82 -6.97 -10.44
CA TRP A 72 13.72 -5.85 -10.66
C TRP A 72 13.97 -5.02 -9.40
N ALA A 73 12.95 -4.80 -8.59
CA ALA A 73 13.13 -4.16 -7.29
C ALA A 73 14.04 -5.01 -6.36
N GLN A 74 13.87 -6.34 -6.33
CA GLN A 74 14.74 -7.24 -5.57
C GLN A 74 16.20 -7.17 -6.05
N CYS A 75 16.43 -7.32 -7.35
CA CYS A 75 17.77 -7.22 -7.95
C CYS A 75 18.42 -5.86 -7.64
N ALA A 76 17.67 -4.76 -7.75
CA ALA A 76 18.17 -3.43 -7.41
C ALA A 76 18.52 -3.30 -5.91
N MET A 77 17.74 -3.91 -5.01
CA MET A 77 18.01 -3.91 -3.57
C MET A 77 19.25 -4.74 -3.22
N VAL A 78 19.42 -5.92 -3.82
CA VAL A 78 20.64 -6.73 -3.68
C VAL A 78 21.86 -5.95 -4.16
N GLY A 79 21.78 -5.30 -5.32
CA GLY A 79 22.88 -4.52 -5.88
C GLY A 79 23.27 -3.30 -5.03
N ARG A 80 22.29 -2.62 -4.43
CA ARG A 80 22.54 -1.43 -3.58
C ARG A 80 22.96 -1.78 -2.16
N HIS A 81 22.37 -2.82 -1.57
CA HIS A 81 22.52 -3.14 -0.15
C HIS A 81 22.60 -4.67 0.10
N PRO A 82 23.66 -5.35 -0.39
CA PRO A 82 23.73 -6.82 -0.35
C PRO A 82 23.70 -7.37 1.08
N LEU A 83 24.49 -6.79 2.00
CA LEU A 83 24.55 -7.27 3.38
C LEU A 83 23.21 -7.15 4.13
N ARG A 84 22.45 -6.08 3.89
CA ARG A 84 21.13 -5.88 4.50
C ARG A 84 20.12 -6.85 3.91
N TYR A 85 20.16 -7.06 2.60
CA TYR A 85 19.27 -7.98 1.91
C TYR A 85 19.43 -9.41 2.43
N PHE A 86 20.65 -9.96 2.37
CA PHE A 86 20.90 -11.32 2.83
C PHE A 86 20.74 -11.47 4.34
N GLY A 87 21.06 -10.43 5.12
CA GLY A 87 20.82 -10.42 6.56
C GLY A 87 19.34 -10.46 6.93
N LEU A 88 18.47 -9.77 6.18
CA LEU A 88 17.02 -9.85 6.36
C LEU A 88 16.46 -11.20 5.89
N LEU A 89 16.93 -11.71 4.75
CA LEU A 89 16.51 -13.02 4.24
C LEU A 89 16.84 -14.13 5.23
N TRP A 90 18.03 -14.12 5.84
CA TRP A 90 18.42 -15.08 6.87
C TRP A 90 17.55 -14.99 8.15
N ARG A 91 16.98 -13.83 8.46
CA ARG A 91 16.09 -13.67 9.62
C ARG A 91 14.66 -14.15 9.37
N LEU A 92 14.26 -14.22 8.11
CA LEU A 92 12.91 -14.62 7.68
C LEU A 92 12.79 -16.13 7.47
N LEU A 93 13.90 -16.81 7.15
CA LEU A 93 14.00 -18.26 6.98
C LEU A 93 14.33 -18.96 8.29
#